data_AF-A0A1M6U3N0-F1
#
_entry.id   AF-A0A1M6U3N0-F1
#
_cell.length_a   1.000
_cell.length_b   1.000
_cell.length_c   1.000
_cell.angle_alpha   90.00
_cell.angle_beta   90.00
_cell.angle_gamma   90.00
#
_symmetry.space_group_name_H-M   'P 1'
#
loop_
_entity.id
_entity.type
_entity.pdbx_description
1 polymer ?
#
loop_
_entity_poly.entity_id
_entity_poly.type
_entity_poly.pdbx_seq_one_letter_code
_entity_poly.pdbx_strand_id
1 'polypeptide(L)'
;MAKKLAILSVAIICAFVVFVLVPKREFSIPIFPQPSAELPIVYDDVSDGGSSAATVRRVDSVLEFQCTLGKDTSKAAWCGLIWTLDSKNWLLVDSIVMDVFSESASELVIKIWTFDPDVTQKDSLTTYRLLLKEIALRKGENHIALPFSEFYVPEFWFQQNQADKELVQRHKEHVSRFEITLGWNVERGKPMRFRFTKIAAKGVGSMELAIFLLVCVVIVVAALGFLKKKK
;
A
#
# COMPACT_ATOMS: atom_id res chain seq x y z
N MET A 1 49.28 -6.83 -16.48
CA MET A 1 48.19 -6.87 -15.47
C MET A 1 47.36 -5.60 -15.53
N ALA A 2 48.00 -4.42 -15.54
CA ALA A 2 47.37 -3.10 -15.66
C ALA A 2 46.36 -2.93 -16.83
N LYS A 3 46.70 -3.36 -18.05
CA LYS A 3 45.78 -3.26 -19.21
C LYS A 3 44.45 -4.01 -19.02
N LYS A 4 44.46 -5.17 -18.35
CA LYS A 4 43.24 -5.96 -18.11
C LYS A 4 42.36 -5.34 -17.01
N LEU A 5 42.99 -4.79 -15.97
CA LEU A 5 42.32 -4.02 -14.93
C LEU A 5 41.67 -2.76 -15.50
N ALA A 6 42.38 -2.03 -16.37
CA ALA A 6 41.83 -0.84 -17.03
C ALA A 6 40.59 -1.16 -17.89
N ILE A 7 40.61 -2.25 -18.66
CA ILE A 7 39.45 -2.70 -19.45
C ILE A 7 38.26 -3.06 -18.55
N LEU A 8 38.52 -3.71 -17.42
CA LEU A 8 37.48 -4.08 -16.46
C LEU A 8 36.84 -2.85 -15.80
N SER A 9 37.67 -1.89 -15.38
CA SER A 9 37.19 -0.63 -14.82
C SER A 9 36.33 0.15 -15.81
N VAL A 10 36.75 0.22 -17.09
CA VAL A 10 35.96 0.85 -18.14
C VAL A 10 34.64 0.11 -18.36
N ALA A 11 34.62 -1.22 -18.36
CA ALA A 11 33.40 -2.01 -18.51
C ALA A 11 32.41 -1.77 -17.35
N ILE A 12 32.89 -1.69 -16.12
CA ILE A 12 32.06 -1.40 -14.93
C ILE A 12 31.51 0.02 -15.01
N ILE A 13 32.33 1.01 -15.37
CA ILE A 13 31.89 2.40 -15.52
C ILE A 13 30.83 2.51 -16.61
N CYS A 14 31.03 1.89 -17.77
CA CYS A 14 30.03 1.86 -18.83
C CYS A 14 28.72 1.19 -18.38
N ALA A 15 28.78 0.06 -17.68
CA ALA A 15 27.61 -0.61 -17.12
C ALA A 15 26.86 0.28 -16.12
N PHE A 16 27.60 1.02 -15.28
CA PHE A 16 27.01 1.96 -14.32
C PHE A 16 26.35 3.15 -15.01
N VAL A 17 26.99 3.74 -16.03
CA VAL A 17 26.42 4.82 -16.83
C VAL A 17 25.13 4.35 -17.52
N VAL A 18 25.13 3.16 -18.12
CA VAL A 18 23.91 2.59 -18.72
C VAL A 18 22.82 2.42 -17.65
N PHE A 19 23.14 1.87 -16.48
CA PHE A 19 22.18 1.69 -15.40
C PHE A 19 21.56 3.02 -14.92
N VAL A 20 22.37 4.06 -14.73
CA VAL A 20 21.88 5.40 -14.31
C VAL A 20 20.99 6.03 -15.38
N LEU A 21 21.24 5.76 -16.66
CA LEU A 21 20.48 6.30 -17.79
C LEU A 21 19.22 5.49 -18.11
N VAL A 22 19.05 4.28 -17.58
CA VAL A 22 17.82 3.50 -17.78
C VAL A 22 16.71 4.12 -16.94
N PRO A 23 15.60 4.57 -17.57
CA PRO A 23 14.47 5.13 -16.84
C PRO A 23 13.89 4.06 -15.91
N LYS A 24 13.70 4.44 -14.64
CA LYS A 24 13.12 3.56 -13.62
C LYS A 24 11.73 3.12 -14.09
N ARG A 25 11.51 1.81 -14.22
CA ARG A 25 10.17 1.30 -14.53
C ARG A 25 9.30 1.42 -13.30
N GLU A 26 8.24 2.23 -13.40
CA GLU A 26 7.16 2.20 -12.43
C GLU A 26 6.24 1.02 -12.74
N PHE A 27 5.74 0.37 -11.69
CA PHE A 27 4.62 -0.56 -11.81
C PHE A 27 3.44 -0.06 -10.95
N SER A 28 2.24 -0.47 -11.34
CA SER A 28 1.01 -0.09 -10.66
C SER A 28 0.13 -1.32 -10.51
N ILE A 29 -0.26 -1.63 -9.28
CA ILE A 29 -1.18 -2.70 -8.93
C ILE A 29 -2.54 -2.05 -8.65
N PRO A 30 -3.55 -2.24 -9.51
CA PRO A 30 -4.87 -1.62 -9.30
C PRO A 30 -5.59 -2.28 -8.12
N ILE A 31 -6.06 -1.44 -7.19
CA ILE A 31 -7.02 -1.82 -6.13
C ILE A 31 -8.43 -1.49 -6.59
N PHE A 32 -8.60 -0.36 -7.30
CA PHE A 32 -9.82 0.00 -8.02
C PHE A 32 -9.46 0.81 -9.29
N PRO A 33 -10.10 0.56 -10.45
CA PRO A 33 -11.02 -0.55 -10.72
C PRO A 33 -10.32 -1.90 -10.70
N GLN A 34 -10.93 -2.92 -10.08
CA GLN A 34 -10.42 -4.29 -10.17
C GLN A 34 -10.77 -4.90 -11.54
N PRO A 35 -9.95 -5.81 -12.06
CA PRO A 35 -10.29 -6.60 -13.24
C PRO A 35 -11.53 -7.48 -13.02
N SER A 36 -11.74 -7.94 -11.78
CA SER A 36 -12.99 -8.60 -11.37
C SER A 36 -14.13 -7.58 -11.27
N ALA A 37 -15.34 -8.02 -11.60
CA ALA A 37 -16.54 -7.21 -11.43
C ALA A 37 -16.99 -7.08 -9.95
N GLU A 38 -16.22 -7.63 -9.01
CA GLU A 38 -16.55 -7.66 -7.60
C GLU A 38 -16.46 -6.26 -6.98
N LEU A 39 -17.47 -5.93 -6.17
CA LEU A 39 -17.50 -4.72 -5.36
C LEU A 39 -16.72 -4.94 -4.06
N PRO A 40 -16.12 -3.89 -3.48
CA PRO A 40 -15.58 -4.00 -2.13
C PRO A 40 -16.70 -4.35 -1.14
N ILE A 41 -16.29 -5.03 -0.07
CA ILE A 41 -17.17 -5.33 1.06
C ILE A 41 -17.50 -4.01 1.77
N VAL A 42 -18.77 -3.74 1.97
CA VAL A 42 -19.28 -2.59 2.74
C VAL A 42 -19.71 -3.08 4.10
N TYR A 43 -19.42 -2.30 5.13
CA TYR A 43 -19.79 -2.64 6.49
C TYR A 43 -20.01 -1.37 7.33
N ASP A 44 -20.71 -1.54 8.43
CA ASP A 44 -21.03 -0.55 9.42
C ASP A 44 -21.18 -1.20 10.80
N ASP A 45 -21.50 -0.37 11.81
CA ASP A 45 -21.63 -0.76 13.21
C ASP A 45 -22.97 -1.40 13.58
N VAL A 46 -23.87 -1.70 12.63
CA VAL A 46 -25.22 -2.19 12.93
C VAL A 46 -25.19 -3.55 13.62
N SER A 47 -24.26 -4.44 13.24
CA SER A 47 -24.06 -5.74 13.90
C SER A 47 -23.71 -5.62 15.38
N ASP A 48 -23.14 -4.48 15.77
CA ASP A 48 -22.64 -4.20 17.12
C ASP A 48 -23.64 -3.33 17.90
N GLY A 49 -24.88 -3.21 17.40
CA GLY A 49 -25.94 -2.40 18.00
C GLY A 49 -25.81 -0.90 17.74
N GLY A 50 -25.04 -0.52 16.73
CA GLY A 50 -24.92 0.84 16.23
C GLY A 50 -26.08 1.26 15.33
N SER A 51 -25.92 2.42 14.68
CA SER A 51 -26.95 3.03 13.81
C SER A 51 -26.34 3.75 12.61
N SER A 52 -25.07 3.48 12.32
CA SER A 52 -24.43 3.95 11.10
C SER A 52 -25.01 3.22 9.89
N ALA A 53 -24.85 3.81 8.72
CA ALA A 53 -25.32 3.23 7.48
C ALA A 53 -24.28 3.46 6.39
N ALA A 54 -23.87 2.37 5.73
CA ALA A 54 -22.90 2.40 4.65
C ALA A 54 -23.50 1.80 3.36
N THR A 55 -23.25 2.45 2.23
CA THR A 55 -23.69 1.94 0.92
C THR A 55 -22.59 2.15 -0.11
N VAL A 56 -22.42 1.17 -1.00
CA VAL A 56 -21.55 1.31 -2.17
C VAL A 56 -22.34 1.06 -3.45
N ARG A 57 -22.01 1.81 -4.49
CA ARG A 57 -22.52 1.59 -5.84
C ARG A 57 -21.38 1.77 -6.82
N ARG A 58 -21.37 0.98 -7.89
CA ARG A 58 -20.50 1.22 -9.04
C ARG A 58 -21.33 1.76 -10.19
N VAL A 59 -20.91 2.89 -10.73
CA VAL A 59 -21.47 3.48 -11.95
C VAL A 59 -20.31 3.61 -12.93
N ASP A 60 -20.30 2.80 -13.98
CA ASP A 60 -19.20 2.69 -14.94
C ASP A 60 -17.83 2.36 -14.27
N SER A 61 -16.89 3.30 -14.36
CA SER A 61 -15.55 3.25 -13.78
C SER A 61 -15.44 4.00 -12.45
N VAL A 62 -16.57 4.39 -11.86
CA VAL A 62 -16.64 5.16 -10.61
C VAL A 62 -17.24 4.30 -9.50
N LEU A 63 -16.57 4.27 -8.35
CA LEU A 63 -17.08 3.70 -7.12
C LEU A 63 -17.64 4.82 -6.25
N GLU A 64 -18.94 4.82 -6.03
CA GLU A 64 -19.62 5.75 -5.13
C GLU A 64 -19.78 5.09 -3.77
N PHE A 65 -19.20 5.72 -2.75
CA PHE A 65 -19.31 5.32 -1.36
C PHE A 65 -20.08 6.38 -0.60
N GLN A 66 -21.09 5.96 0.15
CA GLN A 66 -21.77 6.82 1.09
C GLN A 66 -21.71 6.18 2.47
N CYS A 67 -21.39 6.99 3.48
CA CYS A 67 -21.54 6.60 4.87
C CYS A 67 -22.20 7.71 5.70
N THR A 68 -23.10 7.32 6.59
CA THR A 68 -23.66 8.18 7.64
C THR A 68 -23.35 7.56 8.99
N LEU A 69 -22.61 8.24 9.85
CA LEU A 69 -22.35 7.75 11.22
C LEU A 69 -23.58 7.92 12.11
N GLY A 70 -23.83 6.96 13.00
CA GLY A 70 -24.91 7.03 13.98
C GLY A 70 -24.81 8.25 14.91
N LYS A 71 -25.95 8.86 15.25
CA LYS A 71 -26.03 10.10 16.06
C LYS A 71 -25.71 9.89 17.55
N ASP A 72 -25.86 8.67 18.06
CA ASP A 72 -25.63 8.35 19.46
C ASP A 72 -24.15 8.39 19.83
N THR A 73 -23.71 9.46 20.47
CA THR A 73 -22.31 9.66 20.88
C THR A 73 -21.86 8.77 22.02
N SER A 74 -22.77 8.06 22.70
CA SER A 74 -22.39 7.09 23.74
C SER A 74 -21.81 5.79 23.17
N LYS A 75 -22.02 5.53 21.88
CA LYS A 75 -21.50 4.37 21.16
C LYS A 75 -20.43 4.76 20.17
N ALA A 76 -19.46 3.86 19.96
CA ALA A 76 -18.56 3.96 18.82
C ALA A 76 -19.38 3.90 17.53
N ALA A 77 -19.05 4.76 16.55
CA ALA A 77 -19.71 4.76 15.26
C ALA A 77 -18.68 4.61 14.15
N TRP A 78 -18.94 3.69 13.22
CA TRP A 78 -18.00 3.36 12.17
C TRP A 78 -18.67 2.73 10.96
N CYS A 79 -17.98 2.83 9.84
CA CYS A 79 -18.35 2.29 8.54
C CYS A 79 -17.12 2.31 7.63
N GLY A 80 -17.13 1.48 6.59
CA GLY A 80 -16.04 1.48 5.63
C GLY A 80 -16.24 0.60 4.42
N LEU A 81 -15.18 0.56 3.62
CA LEU A 81 -15.00 -0.31 2.47
C LEU A 81 -13.76 -1.17 2.68
N ILE A 82 -13.86 -2.46 2.39
CA ILE A 82 -12.73 -3.40 2.39
C ILE A 82 -12.60 -4.05 1.02
N TRP A 83 -11.40 -4.02 0.47
CA TRP A 83 -10.96 -4.85 -0.65
C TRP A 83 -10.11 -5.99 -0.11
N THR A 84 -10.51 -7.23 -0.42
CA THR A 84 -9.69 -8.42 -0.18
C THR A 84 -8.67 -8.54 -1.30
N LEU A 85 -7.41 -8.78 -0.93
CA LEU A 85 -6.27 -8.79 -1.85
C LEU A 85 -5.57 -10.16 -1.93
N ASP A 86 -5.99 -11.15 -1.15
CA ASP A 86 -5.46 -12.53 -1.16
C ASP A 86 -3.93 -12.61 -1.04
N SER A 87 -3.36 -11.89 -0.07
CA SER A 87 -1.92 -11.90 0.24
C SER A 87 -1.04 -11.43 -0.94
N LYS A 88 -1.31 -10.23 -1.48
CA LYS A 88 -0.43 -9.63 -2.50
C LYS A 88 0.93 -9.28 -1.90
N ASN A 89 1.97 -9.53 -2.69
CA ASN A 89 3.31 -9.06 -2.37
C ASN A 89 3.51 -7.61 -2.81
N TRP A 90 3.60 -6.72 -1.83
CA TRP A 90 3.83 -5.29 -1.99
C TRP A 90 5.22 -4.86 -1.48
N LEU A 91 6.19 -5.78 -1.44
CA LEU A 91 7.55 -5.49 -0.97
C LEU A 91 8.19 -4.30 -1.71
N LEU A 92 7.95 -4.18 -3.01
CA LEU A 92 8.48 -3.12 -3.87
C LEU A 92 7.53 -1.91 -4.02
N VAL A 93 6.39 -1.92 -3.34
CA VAL A 93 5.43 -0.80 -3.36
C VAL A 93 5.94 0.32 -2.46
N ASP A 94 6.00 1.50 -3.04
CA ASP A 94 6.47 2.72 -2.38
C ASP A 94 5.33 3.65 -1.98
N SER A 95 4.17 3.57 -2.64
CA SER A 95 3.08 4.50 -2.44
C SER A 95 1.71 3.91 -2.76
N ILE A 96 0.68 4.47 -2.13
CA ILE A 96 -0.72 4.31 -2.55
C ILE A 96 -1.14 5.58 -3.26
N VAL A 97 -1.68 5.46 -4.47
CA VAL A 97 -2.26 6.58 -5.21
C VAL A 97 -3.76 6.43 -5.30
N MET A 98 -4.47 7.55 -5.15
CA MET A 98 -5.92 7.57 -5.15
C MET A 98 -6.46 8.86 -5.77
N ASP A 99 -7.46 8.71 -6.63
CA ASP A 99 -8.25 9.79 -7.18
C ASP A 99 -9.65 9.71 -6.55
N VAL A 100 -9.99 10.71 -5.74
CA VAL A 100 -11.24 10.74 -4.96
C VAL A 100 -11.90 12.11 -5.03
N PHE A 101 -13.18 12.12 -5.39
CA PHE A 101 -14.05 13.27 -5.21
C PHE A 101 -14.75 13.20 -3.85
N SER A 102 -14.77 14.31 -3.12
CA SER A 102 -15.56 14.46 -1.88
C SER A 102 -16.60 15.57 -2.01
N GLU A 103 -17.84 15.31 -1.59
CA GLU A 103 -18.91 16.33 -1.60
C GLU A 103 -18.69 17.46 -0.59
N SER A 104 -17.91 17.20 0.47
CA SER A 104 -17.57 18.17 1.53
C SER A 104 -16.10 18.04 1.95
N ALA A 105 -15.59 19.04 2.67
CA ALA A 105 -14.33 18.87 3.38
C ALA A 105 -14.49 17.75 4.42
N SER A 106 -13.53 16.84 4.48
CA SER A 106 -13.66 15.61 5.26
C SER A 106 -12.30 14.98 5.53
N GLU A 107 -12.29 13.86 6.25
CA GLU A 107 -11.10 13.03 6.43
C GLU A 107 -11.49 11.57 6.10
N LEU A 108 -10.57 10.86 5.44
CA LEU A 108 -10.64 9.41 5.31
C LEU A 108 -9.45 8.79 6.07
N VAL A 109 -9.61 7.56 6.51
CA VAL A 109 -8.52 6.75 7.02
C VAL A 109 -8.27 5.60 6.06
N ILE A 110 -7.04 5.50 5.59
CA ILE A 110 -6.57 4.40 4.77
C ILE A 110 -5.89 3.38 5.67
N LYS A 111 -6.29 2.12 5.52
CA LYS A 111 -5.83 1.00 6.32
C LYS A 111 -5.35 -0.12 5.41
N ILE A 112 -4.20 -0.70 5.73
CA ILE A 112 -3.61 -1.82 5.01
C ILE A 112 -3.33 -2.91 6.04
N TRP A 113 -3.93 -4.07 5.82
CA TRP A 113 -3.81 -5.21 6.72
C TRP A 113 -2.77 -6.18 6.17
N THR A 114 -1.71 -6.37 6.94
CA THR A 114 -0.51 -7.10 6.51
C THR A 114 -0.26 -8.27 7.44
N PHE A 115 0.13 -9.41 6.89
CA PHE A 115 0.55 -10.55 7.69
C PHE A 115 1.94 -10.27 8.27
N ASP A 116 2.06 -10.41 9.58
CA ASP A 116 3.31 -10.37 10.32
C ASP A 116 3.53 -11.74 10.99
N PRO A 117 4.62 -12.45 10.66
CA PRO A 117 4.85 -13.80 11.16
C PRO A 117 4.99 -13.89 12.68
N ASP A 118 5.34 -12.80 13.36
CA ASP A 118 5.60 -12.80 14.80
C ASP A 118 4.31 -12.67 15.63
N VAL A 119 3.23 -12.18 15.03
CA VAL A 119 1.99 -11.79 15.74
C VAL A 119 0.69 -12.20 15.04
N THR A 120 0.70 -12.36 13.71
CA THR A 120 -0.52 -12.66 12.95
C THR A 120 -0.87 -14.14 13.02
N GLN A 121 -2.08 -14.41 13.50
CA GLN A 121 -2.71 -15.72 13.46
C GLN A 121 -3.58 -15.81 12.20
N LYS A 122 -3.34 -16.84 11.37
CA LYS A 122 -4.04 -16.99 10.07
C LYS A 122 -5.57 -17.05 10.22
N ASP A 123 -6.05 -17.59 11.32
CA ASP A 123 -7.49 -17.78 11.59
C ASP A 123 -8.14 -16.55 12.24
N SER A 124 -7.37 -15.51 12.58
CA SER A 124 -7.87 -14.31 13.26
C SER A 124 -7.48 -13.03 12.54
N LEU A 125 -8.44 -12.45 11.84
CA LEU A 125 -8.25 -11.24 11.02
C LEU A 125 -7.86 -10.01 11.85
N THR A 126 -8.21 -9.98 13.12
CA THR A 126 -7.88 -8.87 14.05
C THR A 126 -6.40 -8.83 14.42
N THR A 127 -5.68 -9.94 14.21
CA THR A 127 -4.24 -10.06 14.49
C THR A 127 -3.35 -9.67 13.32
N TYR A 128 -3.94 -9.36 12.15
CA TYR A 128 -3.20 -8.80 11.04
C TYR A 128 -2.67 -7.43 11.44
N ARG A 129 -1.40 -7.18 11.16
CA ARG A 129 -0.78 -5.89 11.42
C ARG A 129 -1.47 -4.81 10.61
N LEU A 130 -1.86 -3.74 11.31
CA LEU A 130 -2.60 -2.63 10.72
C LEU A 130 -1.64 -1.49 10.42
N LEU A 131 -1.46 -1.17 9.13
CA LEU A 131 -0.80 0.04 8.68
C LEU A 131 -1.86 1.09 8.37
N LEU A 132 -1.79 2.24 9.03
CA LEU A 132 -2.84 3.26 9.02
C LEU A 132 -2.27 4.62 8.58
N LYS A 133 -3.08 5.38 7.84
CA LYS A 133 -2.83 6.79 7.52
C LYS A 133 -4.13 7.56 7.35
N GLU A 134 -4.25 8.69 8.04
CA GLU A 134 -5.32 9.67 7.85
C GLU A 134 -5.02 10.62 6.70
N ILE A 135 -6.05 10.98 5.95
CA ILE A 135 -5.97 11.92 4.83
C ILE A 135 -7.09 12.95 4.91
N ALA A 136 -6.71 14.22 4.98
CA ALA A 136 -7.64 15.32 4.83
C ALA A 136 -8.02 15.50 3.36
N LEU A 137 -9.33 15.57 3.08
CA LEU A 137 -9.88 15.81 1.76
C LEU A 137 -10.48 17.21 1.68
N ARG A 138 -10.25 17.86 0.54
CA ARG A 138 -10.96 19.08 0.16
C ARG A 138 -12.28 18.70 -0.53
N LYS A 139 -13.26 19.60 -0.46
CA LYS A 139 -14.44 19.49 -1.31
C LYS A 139 -14.02 19.53 -2.78
N GLY A 140 -14.55 18.64 -3.59
CA GLY A 140 -14.19 18.48 -5.00
C GLY A 140 -13.24 17.32 -5.25
N GLU A 141 -12.50 17.39 -6.35
CA GLU A 141 -11.53 16.36 -6.77
C GLU A 141 -10.24 16.44 -5.94
N ASN A 142 -9.74 15.29 -5.52
CA ASN A 142 -8.47 15.14 -4.80
C ASN A 142 -7.62 14.06 -5.47
N HIS A 143 -6.38 14.40 -5.79
CA HIS A 143 -5.36 13.48 -6.29
C HIS A 143 -4.33 13.26 -5.19
N ILE A 144 -4.28 12.05 -4.65
CA ILE A 144 -3.53 11.72 -3.44
C ILE A 144 -2.46 10.70 -3.78
N ALA A 145 -1.24 10.96 -3.31
CA ALA A 145 -0.16 9.99 -3.29
C ALA A 145 0.34 9.88 -1.85
N LEU A 146 0.20 8.71 -1.25
CA LEU A 146 0.59 8.39 0.12
C LEU A 146 1.84 7.51 0.09
N PRO A 147 3.01 8.03 0.44
CA PRO A 147 4.20 7.21 0.61
C PRO A 147 3.97 6.16 1.71
N PHE A 148 4.39 4.92 1.48
CA PHE A 148 4.31 3.85 2.48
C PHE A 148 5.05 4.18 3.77
N SER A 149 6.06 5.04 3.71
CA SER A 149 6.81 5.52 4.87
C SER A 149 5.95 6.35 5.83
N GLU A 150 4.84 6.93 5.36
CA GLU A 150 3.94 7.72 6.21
C GLU A 150 2.91 6.88 6.96
N PHE A 151 2.70 5.63 6.55
CA PHE A 151 1.84 4.72 7.29
C PHE A 151 2.50 4.35 8.62
N TYR A 152 1.69 4.17 9.65
CA TYR A 152 2.15 3.75 10.97
C TYR A 152 1.25 2.65 11.53
N VAL A 153 1.75 1.92 12.52
CA VAL A 153 0.93 0.97 13.27
C VAL A 153 0.31 1.71 14.44
N PRO A 154 -1.03 1.79 14.53
CA PRO A 154 -1.66 2.58 15.58
C PRO A 154 -1.50 1.92 16.94
N GLU A 155 -1.36 2.74 17.99
CA GLU A 155 -1.12 2.30 19.37
C GLU A 155 -2.16 1.29 19.87
N PHE A 156 -3.44 1.48 19.52
CA PHE A 156 -4.51 0.57 19.92
C PHE A 156 -4.31 -0.85 19.39
N TRP A 157 -3.62 -1.02 18.25
CA TRP A 157 -3.39 -2.34 17.66
C TRP A 157 -2.44 -3.16 18.53
N PHE A 158 -1.39 -2.53 19.07
CA PHE A 158 -0.46 -3.19 20.01
C PHE A 158 -1.18 -3.61 21.29
N GLN A 159 -2.04 -2.74 21.83
CA GLN A 159 -2.81 -3.02 23.05
C GLN A 159 -3.79 -4.18 22.84
N GLN A 160 -4.49 -4.19 21.71
CA GLN A 160 -5.47 -5.23 21.38
C GLN A 160 -4.82 -6.60 21.17
N ASN A 161 -3.62 -6.64 20.58
CA ASN A 161 -2.93 -7.88 20.24
C ASN A 161 -1.84 -8.27 21.24
N GLN A 162 -1.66 -7.50 22.33
CA GLN A 162 -0.58 -7.69 23.31
C GLN A 162 0.81 -7.80 22.66
N ALA A 163 1.00 -7.08 21.56
CA ALA A 163 2.24 -7.09 20.79
C ALA A 163 3.25 -6.09 21.36
N ASP A 164 4.54 -6.39 21.20
CA ASP A 164 5.61 -5.48 21.59
C ASP A 164 5.60 -4.23 20.71
N LYS A 165 5.66 -3.04 21.34
CA LYS A 165 5.70 -1.75 20.65
C LYS A 165 6.98 -1.54 19.86
N GLU A 166 8.05 -2.29 20.15
CA GLU A 166 9.29 -2.26 19.37
C GLU A 166 9.14 -2.90 17.99
N LEU A 167 8.12 -3.74 17.79
CA LEU A 167 7.77 -4.29 16.48
C LEU A 167 7.11 -3.20 15.63
N VAL A 168 7.89 -2.26 15.10
CA VAL A 168 7.43 -1.16 14.22
C VAL A 168 7.61 -1.46 12.74
N GLN A 169 8.05 -2.68 12.40
CA GLN A 169 8.30 -3.09 11.03
C GLN A 169 7.00 -3.03 10.22
N ARG A 170 7.13 -2.53 8.99
CA ARG A 170 6.03 -2.42 8.02
C ARG A 170 6.14 -3.58 7.06
N HIS A 171 5.66 -4.74 7.47
CA HIS A 171 5.56 -5.91 6.60
C HIS A 171 4.69 -5.56 5.39
N LYS A 172 5.17 -5.79 4.17
CA LYS A 172 4.45 -5.53 2.91
C LYS A 172 4.46 -6.73 1.97
N GLU A 173 5.19 -7.78 2.33
CA GLU A 173 5.33 -9.02 1.58
C GLU A 173 4.03 -9.79 1.46
N HIS A 174 3.09 -9.57 2.38
CA HIS A 174 1.83 -10.30 2.49
C HIS A 174 0.68 -9.36 2.88
N VAL A 175 0.18 -8.60 1.90
CA VAL A 175 -0.96 -7.68 2.09
C VAL A 175 -2.27 -8.42 1.85
N SER A 176 -3.09 -8.51 2.89
CA SER A 176 -4.35 -9.26 2.86
C SER A 176 -5.54 -8.38 2.48
N ARG A 177 -5.59 -7.13 2.99
CA ARG A 177 -6.72 -6.23 2.77
C ARG A 177 -6.28 -4.78 2.64
N PHE A 178 -7.06 -4.05 1.87
CA PHE A 178 -7.03 -2.60 1.82
C PHE A 178 -8.39 -2.09 2.30
N GLU A 179 -8.40 -1.13 3.19
CA GLU A 179 -9.62 -0.61 3.82
C GLU A 179 -9.62 0.92 3.80
N ILE A 180 -10.81 1.48 3.56
CA ILE A 180 -11.07 2.91 3.69
C ILE A 180 -12.21 3.08 4.68
N THR A 181 -11.99 3.89 5.72
CA THR A 181 -13.03 4.34 6.64
C THR A 181 -13.14 5.85 6.66
N LEU A 182 -14.19 6.36 7.29
CA LEU A 182 -14.25 7.77 7.67
C LEU A 182 -13.13 8.09 8.68
N GLY A 183 -12.71 9.36 8.67
CA GLY A 183 -11.81 9.98 9.64
C GLY A 183 -12.30 9.90 11.09
N TRP A 184 -11.42 10.25 12.02
CA TRP A 184 -11.73 10.21 13.45
C TRP A 184 -12.68 11.33 13.89
N ASN A 185 -12.62 12.47 13.19
CA ASN A 185 -13.36 13.69 13.53
C ASN A 185 -14.44 14.03 12.50
N VAL A 186 -15.22 13.03 12.07
CA VAL A 186 -16.32 13.23 11.11
C VAL A 186 -17.64 13.49 11.85
N GLU A 187 -18.42 14.43 11.31
CA GLU A 187 -19.70 14.82 11.91
C GLU A 187 -20.74 13.68 11.83
N ARG A 188 -21.31 13.32 12.97
CA ARG A 188 -22.31 12.25 13.08
C ARG A 188 -23.67 12.68 12.51
N GLY A 189 -24.41 11.72 11.97
CA GLY A 189 -25.75 11.92 11.42
C GLY A 189 -25.83 12.67 10.10
N LYS A 190 -24.69 13.10 9.53
CA LYS A 190 -24.61 13.68 8.20
C LYS A 190 -24.07 12.65 7.19
N PRO A 191 -24.70 12.49 6.02
CA PRO A 191 -24.19 11.61 4.99
C PRO A 191 -22.93 12.21 4.37
N MET A 192 -21.86 11.40 4.35
CA MET A 192 -20.62 11.68 3.66
C MET A 192 -20.58 10.86 2.39
N ARG A 193 -20.21 11.49 1.27
CA ARG A 193 -20.19 10.85 -0.05
C ARG A 193 -18.86 11.05 -0.73
N PHE A 194 -18.32 9.94 -1.24
CA PHE A 194 -17.06 9.86 -1.93
C PHE A 194 -17.24 9.17 -3.27
N ARG A 195 -16.52 9.63 -4.29
CA ARG A 195 -16.45 8.94 -5.59
C ARG A 195 -15.00 8.64 -5.90
N PHE A 196 -14.65 7.36 -5.98
CA PHE A 196 -13.32 6.91 -6.32
C PHE A 196 -13.28 6.53 -7.79
N THR A 197 -12.35 7.10 -8.54
CA THR A 197 -12.10 6.73 -9.95
C THR A 197 -10.87 5.84 -10.07
N LYS A 198 -9.94 5.94 -9.11
CA LYS A 198 -8.71 5.16 -9.08
C LYS A 198 -8.21 4.96 -7.67
N ILE A 199 -7.79 3.74 -7.37
CA ILE A 199 -7.00 3.39 -6.19
C ILE A 199 -5.94 2.39 -6.66
N ALA A 200 -4.66 2.66 -6.44
CA ALA A 200 -3.61 1.75 -6.85
C ALA A 200 -2.42 1.78 -5.90
N ALA A 201 -1.77 0.64 -5.73
CA ALA A 201 -0.45 0.53 -5.11
C ALA A 201 0.61 0.71 -6.20
N LYS A 202 1.47 1.72 -6.05
CA LYS A 202 2.56 2.03 -6.97
C LYS A 202 3.90 1.66 -6.36
N GLY A 203 4.84 1.29 -7.22
CA GLY A 203 6.19 0.99 -6.81
C GLY A 203 7.18 1.19 -7.94
N VAL A 204 8.45 1.20 -7.56
CA VAL A 204 9.56 1.25 -8.50
C VAL A 204 10.07 -0.17 -8.70
N GLY A 205 10.05 -0.63 -9.95
CA GLY A 205 10.65 -1.89 -10.34
C GLY A 205 12.14 -1.88 -10.04
N SER A 206 12.63 -2.96 -9.44
CA SER A 206 14.06 -3.20 -9.24
C SER A 206 14.66 -4.11 -10.32
N MET A 207 13.93 -4.34 -11.42
CA MET A 207 14.38 -5.25 -12.48
C MET A 207 15.68 -4.74 -13.12
N GLU A 208 15.79 -3.43 -13.29
CA GLU A 208 16.97 -2.73 -13.78
C GLU A 208 18.16 -2.94 -12.85
N LEU A 209 17.94 -2.86 -11.53
CA LEU A 209 18.97 -3.12 -10.52
C LEU A 209 19.40 -4.59 -10.54
N ALA A 210 18.47 -5.53 -10.66
CA ALA A 210 18.76 -6.96 -10.76
C ALA A 210 19.59 -7.28 -12.02
N ILE A 211 19.22 -6.70 -13.18
CA ILE A 211 19.99 -6.83 -14.43
C ILE A 211 21.39 -6.22 -14.26
N PHE A 212 21.50 -5.04 -13.66
CA PHE A 212 22.80 -4.39 -13.40
C PHE A 212 23.70 -5.24 -12.50
N LEU A 213 23.16 -5.78 -11.39
CA LEU A 213 23.89 -6.66 -10.49
C LEU A 213 24.34 -7.95 -11.20
N LEU A 214 23.49 -8.54 -12.03
CA LEU A 214 23.83 -9.70 -12.84
C LEU A 214 25.01 -9.40 -13.79
N VAL A 215 24.97 -8.27 -14.49
CA VAL A 215 26.05 -7.84 -15.39
C VAL A 215 27.36 -7.65 -14.61
N CYS A 216 27.30 -7.01 -13.44
CA CYS A 216 28.48 -6.85 -12.58
C CYS A 216 29.06 -8.20 -12.15
N VAL A 217 28.21 -9.16 -11.74
CA VAL A 217 28.64 -10.52 -11.38
C VAL A 217 29.30 -11.23 -12.56
N VAL A 218 28.72 -11.16 -13.76
CA VAL A 218 29.30 -11.77 -14.98
C VAL A 218 30.68 -11.16 -15.28
N ILE A 219 30.83 -9.84 -15.18
CA ILE A 219 32.11 -9.15 -15.38
C ILE A 219 33.16 -9.64 -14.36
N VAL A 220 32.79 -9.75 -13.07
CA VAL A 220 33.67 -10.22 -12.01
C VAL A 220 34.06 -11.69 -12.21
N VAL A 221 33.11 -12.56 -12.53
CA VAL A 221 33.38 -13.98 -12.80
C VAL A 221 34.29 -14.15 -14.00
N ALA A 222 34.06 -13.41 -15.09
CA ALA A 222 34.96 -13.41 -16.23
C ALA A 222 36.37 -12.96 -15.83
N ALA A 223 36.50 -11.87 -15.08
CA ALA A 223 37.79 -11.37 -14.60
C ALA A 223 38.56 -12.41 -13.76
N LEU A 224 37.88 -13.06 -12.81
CA LEU A 224 38.46 -14.10 -11.95
C LEU A 224 38.80 -15.38 -12.73
N GLY A 225 37.96 -15.78 -13.69
CA GLY A 225 38.23 -16.91 -14.59
C GLY A 225 39.46 -16.69 -15.47
N PHE A 226 39.64 -15.47 -16.00
CA PHE A 226 40.84 -15.09 -16.75
C PHE A 226 42.10 -14.96 -15.88
N LEU A 227 41.96 -14.70 -14.58
CA LEU A 227 43.07 -14.71 -13.62
C LEU A 227 43.50 -16.14 -13.26
N LYS A 228 42.55 -17.09 -13.16
CA LYS A 228 42.84 -18.50 -12.86
C LYS A 228 43.54 -19.25 -13.99
N LYS A 229 43.28 -18.90 -15.26
CA LYS A 229 43.92 -19.52 -16.45
C LYS A 229 45.44 -19.29 -16.57
N LYS A 230 46.05 -18.68 -15.56
CA LYS A 230 47.46 -18.24 -15.53
C LYS A 230 48.33 -18.99 -14.52
N LYS A 231 47.81 -20.06 -13.91
CA LYS A 231 48.61 -21.08 -13.22
C LYS A 231 48.74 -22.30 -14.12
#